data_AF-A0A9D2SGF0-F1
#
_entry.id   AF-A0A9D2SGF0-F1
#
_cell.length_a   1.000
_cell.length_b   1.000
_cell.length_c   1.000
_cell.angle_alpha   90.00
_cell.angle_beta   90.00
_cell.angle_gamma   90.00
#
_symmetry.space_group_name_H-M   'P 1'
#
loop_
_entity.id
_entity.type
_entity.pdbx_description
1 polymer ?
#
loop_
_entity_poly.entity_id
_entity_poly.type
_entity_poly.pdbx_seq_one_letter_code
_entity_poly.pdbx_strand_id
1 'polypeptide(L)'
;MKQKKLLVIDGQGGRMGAALVSQCKAVGLPVQIIAVGANSAATTAMLKAGADAGATGENPVVVNARDADVICGPMGILTANALWGEITPAMAA
;
A
#
# COMPACT_ATOMS: atom_id res chain seq x y z
N MET A 1 15.30 18.01 -6.44
CA MET A 1 15.36 16.52 -6.38
C MET A 1 13.95 15.99 -6.41
N LYS A 2 13.67 14.88 -7.10
CA LYS A 2 12.34 14.25 -7.10
C LYS A 2 12.05 13.71 -5.68
N GLN A 3 10.85 13.97 -5.15
CA GLN A 3 10.42 13.38 -3.88
C GLN A 3 10.27 11.86 -4.05
N LYS A 4 10.84 11.08 -3.12
CA LYS A 4 10.76 9.61 -3.18
C LYS A 4 9.33 9.13 -2.88
N LYS A 5 8.89 8.08 -3.56
CA LYS A 5 7.55 7.48 -3.47
C LYS A 5 7.61 6.11 -2.78
N LEU A 6 6.97 6.01 -1.62
CA LEU A 6 6.72 4.76 -0.90
C LEU A 6 5.28 4.31 -1.18
N LEU A 7 5.12 3.21 -1.91
CA LEU A 7 3.84 2.55 -2.10
C LEU A 7 3.62 1.54 -0.97
N VAL A 8 2.55 1.71 -0.19
CA VAL A 8 2.13 0.74 0.82
C VAL A 8 0.90 0.00 0.29
N ILE A 9 1.05 -1.30 0.05
CA ILE A 9 -0.03 -2.19 -0.36
C ILE A 9 -0.46 -3.00 0.85
N ASP A 10 -1.75 -3.06 1.14
CA ASP A 10 -2.28 -3.95 2.17
C ASP A 10 -3.63 -4.53 1.76
N GLY A 11 -3.97 -5.69 2.30
CA GLY A 11 -5.29 -6.28 2.22
C GLY A 11 -5.91 -6.39 3.61
N GLN A 12 -6.89 -7.27 3.78
CA GLN A 12 -7.35 -7.79 5.09
C GLN A 12 -7.39 -6.74 6.22
N GLY A 13 -8.29 -5.77 6.11
CA GLY A 13 -8.50 -4.74 7.15
C GLY A 13 -7.37 -3.72 7.35
N GLY A 14 -6.23 -3.80 6.63
CA GLY A 14 -5.22 -2.75 6.53
C GLY A 14 -4.33 -2.52 7.76
N ARG A 15 -4.32 -3.44 8.73
CA ARG A 15 -3.65 -3.21 10.02
C ARG A 15 -2.13 -3.12 9.90
N MET A 16 -1.52 -3.92 9.02
CA MET A 16 -0.07 -3.92 8.85
C MET A 16 0.41 -2.68 8.10
N GLY A 17 -0.28 -2.33 7.01
CA GLY A 17 -0.07 -1.11 6.25
C GLY A 17 -0.25 0.12 7.13
N ALA A 18 -1.33 0.18 7.92
CA ALA A 18 -1.56 1.29 8.84
C ALA A 18 -0.43 1.45 9.87
N ALA A 19 0.05 0.35 10.46
CA ALA A 19 1.17 0.39 11.40
C ALA A 19 2.46 0.91 10.74
N LEU A 20 2.76 0.45 9.52
CA LEU A 20 3.92 0.90 8.75
C LEU A 20 3.82 2.39 8.41
N VAL A 21 2.67 2.85 7.92
CA VAL A 21 2.41 4.26 7.61
C VAL A 21 2.60 5.12 8.85
N SER A 22 1.99 4.76 9.99
CA SER A 22 2.13 5.52 11.24
C SER A 22 3.58 5.60 11.71
N GLN A 23 4.36 4.51 11.62
CA GLN A 23 5.78 4.53 11.99
C GLN A 23 6.60 5.43 11.06
N CYS A 24 6.39 5.34 9.73
CA CYS A 24 7.06 6.21 8.77
C CYS A 24 6.76 7.70 9.02
N LYS A 25 5.50 8.03 9.33
CA LYS A 25 5.10 9.40 9.68
C LYS A 25 5.68 9.84 11.03
N ALA A 26 5.69 8.96 12.04
CA ALA A 26 6.25 9.27 13.37
C ALA A 26 7.74 9.61 13.33
N VAL A 27 8.52 8.93 12.49
CA VAL A 27 9.96 9.23 12.31
C VAL A 27 10.23 10.38 11.34
N GLY A 28 9.18 11.01 10.78
CA GLY A 28 9.31 12.11 9.84
C GLY A 28 10.00 11.73 8.53
N LEU A 29 9.79 10.50 8.04
CA LEU A 29 10.45 10.02 6.83
C LEU A 29 10.08 10.92 5.63
N PRO A 30 11.05 11.53 4.93
CA PRO A 30 10.79 12.52 3.88
C PRO A 30 10.43 11.85 2.54
N VAL A 31 9.36 11.07 2.52
CA VAL A 31 8.82 10.36 1.35
C VAL A 31 7.33 10.65 1.20
N GLN A 32 6.84 10.61 -0.04
CA GLN A 32 5.41 10.57 -0.30
C GLN A 32 4.92 9.13 -0.11
N ILE A 33 3.95 8.93 0.78
CA ILE A 33 3.36 7.64 1.10
C ILE A 33 2.03 7.49 0.38
N ILE A 34 1.95 6.56 -0.56
CA ILE A 34 0.73 6.20 -1.28
C ILE A 34 0.17 4.90 -0.73
N ALA A 35 -1.05 4.93 -0.20
CA ALA A 35 -1.71 3.76 0.35
C ALA A 35 -2.64 3.12 -0.69
N VAL A 36 -2.36 1.89 -1.10
CA VAL A 36 -3.25 1.13 -1.98
C VAL A 36 -3.76 -0.10 -1.27
N GLY A 37 -5.03 -0.06 -0.88
CA GLY A 37 -5.69 -1.23 -0.33
C GLY A 37 -6.20 -2.16 -1.43
N ALA A 38 -6.05 -3.47 -1.25
CA ALA A 38 -6.76 -4.44 -2.07
C ALA A 38 -8.29 -4.39 -1.83
N ASN A 39 -8.70 -3.86 -0.67
CA ASN A 39 -10.08 -3.53 -0.32
C ASN A 39 -10.19 -2.14 0.33
N SER A 40 -11.41 -1.60 0.40
CA SER A 40 -11.66 -0.23 0.87
C SER A 40 -11.35 -0.01 2.35
N ALA A 41 -11.52 -1.04 3.18
CA ALA A 41 -11.20 -0.98 4.61
C ALA A 41 -9.68 -0.82 4.81
N ALA A 42 -8.87 -1.54 4.04
CA ALA A 42 -7.42 -1.46 4.09
C ALA A 42 -6.92 -0.06 3.69
N THR A 43 -7.43 0.49 2.59
CA THR A 43 -7.13 1.86 2.15
C THR A 43 -7.49 2.88 3.23
N THR A 44 -8.68 2.76 3.81
CA THR A 44 -9.17 3.67 4.85
C THR A 44 -8.29 3.62 6.10
N ALA A 45 -7.86 2.42 6.52
CA ALA A 45 -6.99 2.26 7.68
C ALA A 45 -5.64 2.98 7.47
N MET A 46 -5.02 2.81 6.30
CA MET A 46 -3.76 3.46 5.97
C MET A 46 -3.88 4.99 5.82
N LEU A 47 -4.98 5.48 5.25
CA LEU A 47 -5.26 6.93 5.20
C LEU A 47 -5.41 7.53 6.59
N LYS A 48 -6.15 6.86 7.49
CA LYS A 48 -6.27 7.28 8.90
C LYS A 48 -4.93 7.26 9.65
N ALA A 49 -4.03 6.37 9.25
CA ALA A 49 -2.66 6.31 9.77
C ALA A 49 -1.75 7.43 9.27
N GLY A 50 -2.19 8.21 8.28
CA GLY A 50 -1.51 9.40 7.78
C GLY A 50 -0.92 9.30 6.38
N ALA A 51 -1.30 8.32 5.56
CA ALA A 51 -0.84 8.26 4.16
C ALA A 51 -1.26 9.53 3.38
N ASP A 52 -0.42 9.97 2.44
CA ASP A 52 -0.61 11.25 1.73
C ASP A 52 -1.71 11.18 0.66
N ALA A 53 -1.91 10.00 0.09
CA ALA A 53 -2.97 9.71 -0.86
C ALA A 53 -3.34 8.22 -0.79
N GLY A 54 -4.52 7.87 -1.28
CA GLY A 54 -4.97 6.49 -1.27
C GLY A 54 -5.96 6.12 -2.37
N ALA A 55 -5.91 4.87 -2.78
CA ALA A 55 -6.78 4.27 -3.80
C ALA A 55 -7.04 2.79 -3.48
N THR A 56 -8.06 2.19 -4.08
CA THR A 56 -8.46 0.80 -3.80
C THR A 56 -8.55 -0.03 -5.08
N GLY A 57 -8.07 -1.27 -5.03
CA GLY A 57 -8.27 -2.28 -6.08
C GLY A 57 -7.03 -2.57 -6.93
N GLU A 58 -7.22 -3.41 -7.95
CA GLU A 58 -6.14 -3.94 -8.81
C GLU A 58 -5.39 -2.87 -9.58
N ASN A 59 -6.10 -2.04 -10.34
CA ASN A 59 -5.44 -1.07 -11.21
C ASN A 59 -4.59 -0.04 -10.44
N PRO A 60 -5.02 0.49 -9.28
CA PRO A 60 -4.15 1.31 -8.44
C PRO A 60 -2.84 0.64 -8.01
N VAL A 61 -2.85 -0.68 -7.73
CA VAL A 61 -1.61 -1.42 -7.43
C VAL A 61 -0.71 -1.42 -8.67
N VAL A 62 -1.23 -1.88 -9.80
CA VAL A 62 -0.47 -2.02 -11.06
C VAL A 62 0.09 -0.68 -11.55
N VAL A 63 -0.68 0.40 -11.44
CA VAL A 63 -0.26 1.73 -11.89
C VAL A 63 0.79 2.33 -10.95
N ASN A 64 0.59 2.27 -9.63
CA ASN A 64 1.51 2.91 -8.69
C ASN A 64 2.80 2.11 -8.46
N ALA A 65 2.80 0.81 -8.70
CA ALA A 65 3.98 -0.03 -8.57
C ALA A 65 5.05 0.30 -9.63
N ARG A 66 4.64 0.78 -10.81
CA ARG A 66 5.53 1.05 -11.96
C ARG A 66 6.57 2.13 -11.69
N ASP A 67 6.26 3.08 -10.82
CA ASP A 67 7.09 4.26 -10.55
C ASP A 67 7.35 4.47 -9.04
N ALA A 68 7.02 3.49 -8.20
CA ALA A 68 7.37 3.49 -6.78
C ALA A 68 8.87 3.27 -6.61
N ASP A 69 9.50 4.05 -5.73
CA ASP A 69 10.90 3.80 -5.34
C ASP A 69 11.00 2.61 -4.38
N VAL A 70 9.96 2.41 -3.55
CA VAL A 70 9.83 1.30 -2.61
C VAL A 70 8.38 0.84 -2.56
N ILE A 71 8.16 -0.47 -2.58
CA ILE A 71 6.86 -1.11 -2.32
C ILE A 71 6.96 -1.86 -0.99
N CYS A 72 6.03 -1.61 -0.07
CA CYS A 72 5.94 -2.26 1.22
C CYS A 72 4.54 -2.83 1.44
N GLY A 73 4.45 -3.94 2.17
CA GLY A 73 3.18 -4.56 2.55
C GLY A 73 3.39 -5.94 3.17
N PRO A 74 2.32 -6.66 3.55
CA PRO A 74 2.44 -8.02 4.02
C PRO A 74 2.92 -8.95 2.89
N MET A 75 3.63 -10.03 3.24
CA MET A 75 4.13 -11.02 2.26
C MET A 75 3.06 -11.52 1.28
N GLY A 76 1.79 -11.55 1.69
CA GLY A 76 0.68 -11.96 0.85
C GLY A 76 0.51 -11.14 -0.43
N ILE A 77 0.97 -9.89 -0.50
CA ILE A 77 0.86 -9.07 -1.72
C ILE A 77 1.66 -9.64 -2.91
N LEU A 78 2.64 -10.51 -2.62
CA LEU A 78 3.51 -11.13 -3.63
C LEU A 78 2.93 -12.44 -4.19
N THR A 79 1.80 -12.92 -3.67
CA THR A 79 1.24 -14.22 -4.04
C THR A 79 -0.15 -14.03 -4.64
N ALA A 80 -0.31 -14.42 -5.90
CA ALA A 80 -1.61 -14.41 -6.56
C ALA A 80 -2.64 -15.25 -5.77
N ASN A 81 -3.85 -14.71 -5.67
CA ASN A 81 -4.99 -15.26 -4.92
C ASN A 81 -4.79 -15.34 -3.39
N ALA A 82 -3.72 -14.76 -2.85
CA ALA A 82 -3.57 -14.62 -1.41
C ALA A 82 -4.61 -13.68 -0.81
N LEU A 83 -4.65 -13.62 0.53
CA LEU A 83 -5.57 -12.76 1.27
C LEU A 83 -7.04 -13.00 0.87
N TRP A 84 -7.44 -14.27 0.76
CA TRP A 84 -8.78 -14.70 0.31
C TRP A 84 -9.16 -14.21 -1.09
N GLY A 85 -8.19 -14.08 -1.99
CA GLY A 85 -8.41 -13.64 -3.36
C GLY A 85 -8.40 -12.12 -3.56
N GLU A 86 -8.07 -11.34 -2.53
CA GLU A 86 -7.89 -9.89 -2.66
C GLU A 86 -6.69 -9.52 -3.55
N ILE A 87 -5.64 -10.35 -3.54
CA ILE A 87 -4.45 -10.15 -4.38
C ILE A 87 -4.67 -10.88 -5.70
N THR A 88 -4.80 -10.13 -6.78
CA THR A 88 -5.02 -10.73 -8.10
C THR A 88 -3.70 -11.13 -8.76
N PRO A 89 -3.71 -11.99 -9.79
CA PRO A 89 -2.51 -12.29 -10.56
C PRO A 89 -1.83 -11.06 -11.14
N ALA A 90 -2.59 -10.03 -11.55
CA ALA A 90 -2.02 -8.79 -12.09
C ALA A 90 -1.33 -7.94 -11.02
N MET A 91 -1.79 -7.97 -9.77
CA MET A 91 -1.12 -7.28 -8.66
C MET A 91 0.23 -7.91 -8.29
N ALA A 92 0.33 -9.24 -8.40
CA ALA A 92 1.51 -10.02 -7.97
C ALA A 92 2.55 -10.26 -9.09
N ALA A 93 2.32 -9.72 -10.28
CA ALA A 93 3.14 -9.94 -11.48
C ALA A 93 4.39 -9.04 -11.54
#